data_AF-A0A1E7RTN0-F1
#
_entry.id   AF-A0A1E7RTN0-F1
#
_cell.length_a   1.000
_cell.length_b   1.000
_cell.length_c   1.000
_cell.angle_alpha   90.00
_cell.angle_beta   90.00
_cell.angle_gamma   90.00
#
_symmetry.space_group_name_H-M   'P 1'
#
loop_
_entity.id
_entity.type
_entity.pdbx_description
1 polymer ?
#
loop_
_entity_poly.entity_id
_entity_poly.type
_entity_poly.pdbx_seq_one_letter_code
_entity_poly.pdbx_strand_id
1 'polypeptide(L)'
;MSTTTIRLSEELKTRVARAAEEAGTTAHSFILEAIAEKADMAEKRADFHAVADQRYATFLKTGESIPWEEVRAYMEARLNGQAPQRPIARKLVR
;
A
#
# COMPACT_ATOMS: atom_id res chain seq x y z
N MET A 1 -9.49 -0.04 -28.53
CA MET A 1 -9.91 -0.39 -27.15
C MET A 1 -10.65 -1.72 -27.20
N SER A 2 -10.34 -2.65 -26.29
CA SER A 2 -11.03 -3.94 -26.20
C SER A 2 -12.19 -3.87 -25.22
N THR A 3 -13.34 -4.41 -25.60
CA THR A 3 -14.53 -4.47 -24.74
C THR A 3 -14.52 -5.76 -23.93
N THR A 4 -14.61 -5.65 -22.61
CA THR A 4 -14.75 -6.80 -21.70
C THR A 4 -16.17 -6.84 -21.15
N THR A 5 -16.91 -7.92 -21.41
CA THR A 5 -18.27 -8.09 -20.88
C THR A 5 -18.21 -8.71 -19.48
N ILE A 6 -18.66 -7.97 -18.47
CA ILE A 6 -18.71 -8.41 -17.07
C ILE A 6 -20.18 -8.72 -16.71
N ARG A 7 -20.43 -9.91 -16.17
CA ARG A 7 -21.76 -10.26 -15.64
C ARG A 7 -21.87 -9.82 -14.19
N LEU A 8 -22.91 -9.06 -13.88
CA LEU A 8 -23.24 -8.62 -12.52
C LEU A 8 -24.52 -9.33 -12.08
N SER A 9 -24.61 -9.66 -10.79
CA SER A 9 -25.91 -10.05 -10.21
C SER A 9 -26.85 -8.85 -10.21
N GLU A 10 -28.17 -9.09 -10.26
CA GLU A 10 -29.16 -8.01 -10.20
C GLU A 10 -29.04 -7.18 -8.92
N GLU A 11 -28.69 -7.82 -7.80
CA GLU A 11 -28.41 -7.14 -6.53
C GLU A 11 -27.23 -6.17 -6.66
N LEU A 12 -26.10 -6.62 -7.23
CA LEU A 12 -24.91 -5.79 -7.38
C LEU A 12 -25.15 -4.65 -8.36
N LYS A 13 -25.85 -4.91 -9.47
CA LYS A 13 -26.23 -3.91 -10.45
C LYS A 13 -27.06 -2.79 -9.82
N THR A 14 -28.04 -3.14 -8.99
CA THR A 14 -28.88 -2.17 -8.26
C THR A 14 -28.06 -1.34 -7.29
N ARG A 15 -27.16 -1.98 -6.52
CA ARG A 15 -26.28 -1.29 -5.57
C ARG A 15 -25.32 -0.32 -6.25
N VAL A 16 -24.74 -0.71 -7.39
CA VAL A 16 -23.84 0.12 -8.18
C VAL A 16 -24.58 1.32 -8.77
N ALA A 17 -25.78 1.11 -9.31
CA ALA A 17 -26.59 2.21 -9.85
C ALA A 17 -26.88 3.29 -8.80
N ARG A 18 -27.31 2.88 -7.59
CA ARG A 18 -27.54 3.80 -6.47
C ARG A 18 -26.25 4.51 -6.03
N ALA A 19 -25.14 3.78 -5.92
CA ALA A 19 -23.87 4.37 -5.51
C ALA A 19 -23.34 5.38 -6.54
N ALA A 20 -23.52 5.09 -7.84
CA ALA A 20 -23.15 6.00 -8.91
C ALA A 20 -24.01 7.29 -8.88
N GLU A 21 -25.33 7.16 -8.67
CA GLU A 21 -26.24 8.30 -8.53
C GLU A 21 -25.84 9.19 -7.34
N GLU A 22 -25.57 8.59 -6.18
CA GLU A 22 -25.08 9.32 -4.99
C GLU A 22 -23.74 10.01 -5.22
N ALA A 23 -22.86 9.41 -6.04
CA ALA A 23 -21.59 9.99 -6.44
C ALA A 23 -21.70 11.02 -7.59
N GLY A 24 -22.89 11.19 -8.19
CA GLY A 24 -23.10 12.06 -9.34
C GLY A 24 -22.45 11.54 -10.63
N THR A 25 -22.18 10.24 -10.75
CA THR A 25 -21.54 9.61 -11.91
C THR A 25 -22.45 8.59 -12.58
N THR A 26 -22.06 8.09 -13.76
CA THR A 26 -22.78 6.98 -14.40
C THR A 26 -22.31 5.65 -13.84
N ALA A 27 -23.20 4.64 -13.84
CA ALA A 27 -22.82 3.28 -13.42
C ALA A 27 -21.60 2.74 -14.19
N HIS A 28 -21.44 3.12 -15.47
CA HIS A 28 -20.28 2.73 -16.25
C HIS A 28 -18.98 3.37 -15.76
N SER A 29 -18.97 4.71 -15.54
CA SER A 29 -17.80 5.42 -15.00
C SER A 29 -17.43 4.89 -13.62
N PHE A 30 -18.43 4.72 -12.76
CA PHE A 30 -18.26 4.21 -11.41
C PHE A 30 -17.60 2.81 -11.40
N ILE A 31 -18.02 1.92 -12.29
CA ILE A 31 -17.40 0.58 -12.41
C ILE A 31 -15.95 0.69 -12.89
N LEU A 32 -15.66 1.53 -13.87
CA LEU A 32 -14.31 1.70 -14.39
C LEU A 32 -13.36 2.26 -13.32
N GLU A 33 -13.80 3.28 -12.60
CA GLU A 33 -13.07 3.87 -11.48
C GLU A 33 -12.80 2.82 -10.40
N ALA A 34 -13.81 2.05 -10.00
CA ALA A 34 -13.64 0.99 -9.00
C ALA A 34 -12.65 -0.09 -9.44
N ILE A 35 -12.62 -0.45 -10.73
CA ILE A 35 -11.65 -1.42 -11.27
C ILE A 35 -10.25 -0.83 -11.27
N ALA A 36 -10.09 0.43 -11.70
CA ALA A 36 -8.81 1.12 -11.71
C ALA A 36 -8.23 1.25 -10.29
N GLU A 37 -9.03 1.71 -9.34
CA GLU A 37 -8.64 1.80 -7.93
C GLU A 37 -8.24 0.43 -7.38
N LYS A 38 -8.99 -0.63 -7.71
CA LYS A 38 -8.68 -1.98 -7.24
C LYS A 38 -7.37 -2.51 -7.82
N ALA A 39 -7.10 -2.24 -9.10
CA ALA A 39 -5.85 -2.59 -9.75
C ALA A 39 -4.67 -1.87 -9.09
N ASP A 40 -4.75 -0.54 -8.96
CA ASP A 40 -3.72 0.27 -8.30
C ASP A 40 -3.42 -0.20 -6.87
N MET A 41 -4.46 -0.52 -6.10
CA MET A 41 -4.31 -1.05 -4.75
C MET A 41 -3.61 -2.42 -4.73
N ALA A 42 -3.94 -3.29 -5.69
CA ALA A 42 -3.32 -4.61 -5.80
C ALA A 42 -1.85 -4.51 -6.17
N GLU A 43 -1.51 -3.62 -7.10
CA GLU A 43 -0.12 -3.34 -7.51
C GLU A 43 0.69 -2.76 -6.36
N LYS A 44 0.21 -1.71 -5.70
CA LYS A 44 0.88 -1.12 -4.52
C LYS A 44 1.10 -2.13 -3.41
N ARG A 45 0.14 -3.05 -3.20
CA ARG A 45 0.27 -4.12 -2.21
C ARG A 45 1.32 -5.14 -2.62
N ALA A 46 1.35 -5.55 -3.88
CA ALA A 46 2.35 -6.46 -4.39
C ALA A 46 3.75 -5.86 -4.27
N ASP A 47 3.92 -4.59 -4.63
CA ASP A 47 5.19 -3.86 -4.50
C ASP A 47 5.64 -3.76 -3.04
N PHE A 48 4.71 -3.44 -2.12
CA PHE A 48 5.01 -3.39 -0.69
C PHE A 48 5.50 -4.74 -0.16
N HIS A 49 4.84 -5.84 -0.55
CA HIS A 49 5.28 -7.19 -0.17
C HIS A 49 6.63 -7.55 -0.79
N ALA A 50 6.87 -7.23 -2.06
CA ALA A 50 8.14 -7.48 -2.71
C ALA A 50 9.31 -6.77 -2.00
N VAL A 51 9.10 -5.52 -1.57
CA VAL A 51 10.10 -4.77 -0.77
C VAL A 51 10.32 -5.44 0.59
N ALA A 52 9.27 -5.90 1.26
CA ALA A 52 9.38 -6.59 2.53
C ALA A 52 10.17 -7.90 2.40
N ASP A 53 9.86 -8.71 1.40
CA ASP A 53 10.56 -9.97 1.11
C ASP A 53 12.03 -9.73 0.77
N GLN A 54 12.33 -8.71 -0.05
CA GLN A 54 13.70 -8.32 -0.36
C GLN A 54 14.48 -7.94 0.90
N ARG A 55 13.90 -7.10 1.76
CA ARG A 55 14.53 -6.67 3.02
C ARG A 55 14.73 -7.84 3.98
N TYR A 56 13.75 -8.73 4.07
CA TYR A 56 13.84 -9.92 4.92
C TYR A 56 14.92 -10.87 4.42
N ALA A 57 15.03 -11.09 3.11
CA ALA A 57 16.11 -11.88 2.52
C ALA A 57 17.50 -11.27 2.82
N THR A 58 17.63 -9.94 2.76
CA THR A 58 18.88 -9.25 3.16
C THR A 58 19.18 -9.43 4.65
N PHE A 59 18.17 -9.30 5.51
CA PHE A 59 18.32 -9.54 6.94
C PHE A 59 18.77 -10.97 7.23
N LEU A 60 18.15 -11.98 6.60
CA LEU A 60 18.55 -13.38 6.77
C LEU A 60 20.01 -13.64 6.34
N LYS A 61 20.51 -12.92 5.34
CA LYS A 61 21.91 -13.04 4.87
C LYS A 61 22.91 -12.31 5.75
N THR A 62 22.57 -11.11 6.21
CA THR A 62 23.50 -10.19 6.89
C THR A 62 23.42 -10.24 8.40
N GLY A 63 22.24 -10.57 8.94
CA GLY A 63 21.89 -10.41 10.36
C GLY A 63 21.85 -8.94 10.82
N GLU A 64 21.87 -7.99 9.89
CA GLU A 64 21.92 -6.56 10.22
C GLU A 64 20.52 -5.98 10.35
N SER A 65 20.27 -5.32 11.48
CA SER A 65 19.03 -4.60 11.73
C SER A 65 19.32 -3.28 12.44
N ILE A 66 18.30 -2.42 12.53
CA ILE A 66 18.39 -1.19 13.33
C ILE A 66 17.65 -1.46 14.64
N PRO A 67 18.27 -1.22 15.81
CA PRO A 67 17.58 -1.31 17.09
C PRO A 67 16.35 -0.40 17.13
N TRP A 68 15.24 -0.90 17.69
CA TRP A 68 13.99 -0.14 17.77
C TRP A 68 14.15 1.20 18.49
N GLU A 69 14.89 1.23 19.61
CA GLU A 69 15.12 2.45 20.39
C GLU A 69 15.81 3.56 19.57
N GLU A 70 16.73 3.20 18.65
CA GLU A 70 17.39 4.15 17.77
C GLU A 70 16.45 4.68 16.68
N VAL A 71 15.59 3.82 16.12
CA VAL A 71 14.55 4.24 15.17
C VAL A 71 13.60 5.21 15.85
N ARG A 72 13.15 4.88 17.08
CA ARG A 72 12.24 5.70 17.86
C ARG A 72 12.84 7.07 18.16
N ALA A 73 14.05 7.12 18.72
CA ALA A 73 14.73 8.37 19.03
C ALA A 73 14.93 9.25 17.77
N TYR A 74 15.30 8.63 16.64
CA TYR A 74 15.40 9.32 15.35
C TYR A 74 14.05 9.91 14.90
N MET A 75 12.96 9.15 15.01
CA MET A 75 11.61 9.62 14.65
C MET A 75 11.13 10.75 15.56
N GLU A 76 11.32 10.64 16.87
CA GLU A 76 10.94 11.67 17.85
C GLU A 76 11.70 12.98 17.62
N ALA A 77 13.02 12.92 17.39
CA ALA A 77 13.82 14.09 17.05
C ALA A 77 13.37 14.75 15.73
N ARG A 78 13.03 13.95 14.70
CA ARG A 78 12.47 14.45 13.43
C ARG A 78 11.13 15.14 13.61
N LEU A 79 10.24 14.60 14.46
CA LEU A 79 8.96 15.23 14.79
C LEU A 79 9.14 16.59 15.49
N ASN A 80 10.21 16.73 16.28
CA ASN A 80 10.58 17.99 16.93
C ASN A 80 11.34 18.97 16.01
N GLY A 81 11.35 18.73 14.69
CA GLY A 81 12.00 19.59 13.70
C GLY A 81 13.53 19.52 13.69
N GLN A 82 14.13 18.57 14.41
CA GLN A 82 15.58 18.37 14.42
C GLN A 82 16.02 17.59 13.17
N ALA A 83 17.32 17.68 12.87
CA ALA A 83 17.96 16.90 11.80
C ALA A 83 18.94 15.85 12.40
N PRO A 84 18.42 14.84 13.14
CA PRO A 84 19.26 13.78 13.70
C PRO A 84 19.90 12.94 12.60
N GLN A 85 21.06 12.35 12.87
CA GLN A 85 21.67 11.37 11.98
C GLN A 85 20.76 10.13 11.87
N ARG A 86 20.61 9.60 10.65
CA ARG A 86 19.86 8.37 10.42
C ARG A 86 20.57 7.19 11.08
N PRO A 87 19.86 6.34 11.84
CA PRO A 87 20.46 5.15 12.42
C PRO A 87 20.83 4.15 11.31
N ILE A 88 21.93 3.43 11.51
CA ILE A 88 22.53 2.55 10.51
C ILE A 88 22.32 1.10 10.95
N ALA A 89 21.94 0.23 10.01
CA ALA A 89 21.79 -1.19 10.27
C ALA A 89 23.13 -1.81 10.65
N ARG A 90 23.12 -2.65 11.69
CA ARG A 90 24.31 -3.37 12.16
C ARG A 90 23.90 -4.71 12.77
N LYS A 91 24.85 -5.64 12.87
CA LYS A 91 24.63 -6.88 13.61
C LYS A 91 24.38 -6.55 15.07
N LEU A 92 23.29 -7.07 15.62
CA LEU A 92 23.03 -6.98 17.06
C LEU A 92 24.01 -7.92 17.76
N VAL A 93 25.02 -7.36 18.41
CA VAL A 93 25.86 -8.11 19.36
C VAL A 93 25.01 -8.27 20.61
N ARG A 94 24.71 -9.53 20.95
CA ARG A 94 23.93 -9.89 22.13
C ARG A 94 24.78 -9.76 23.39
#